data_AF-A0A401W9Q3-F1
#
_entry.id   AF-A0A401W9Q3-F1
#
_cell.length_a   1.000
_cell.length_b   1.000
_cell.length_c   1.000
_cell.angle_alpha   90.00
_cell.angle_beta   90.00
_cell.angle_gamma   90.00
#
_symmetry.space_group_name_H-M   'P 1'
#
loop_
_entity.id
_entity.type
_entity.pdbx_description
1 polymer ?
#
loop_
_entity_poly.entity_id
_entity_poly.type
_entity_poly.pdbx_seq_one_letter_code
_entity_poly.pdbx_strand_id
1 'polypeptide(L)'
;MPHTTPPAPGGSSAPATLERLLSAVPADVRAVFSARALRPLLPEHDRTGTLLHTLEVFLRHDASWSRTAAALHLHVNTVRYRIQRIEHLTGRDLTRLPHRLDLHAALLCRAGAAGGEA
;
A
#
# COMPACT_ATOMS: atom_id res chain seq x y z
N MET A 1 6.77 -47.19 -28.85
CA MET A 1 6.28 -46.56 -27.61
C MET A 1 6.14 -45.06 -27.87
N PRO A 2 4.92 -44.51 -28.01
CA PRO A 2 4.74 -43.07 -28.13
C PRO A 2 5.00 -42.42 -26.76
N HIS A 3 5.95 -41.49 -26.71
CA HIS A 3 6.14 -40.62 -25.57
C HIS A 3 5.09 -39.51 -25.64
N THR A 4 4.11 -39.54 -24.75
CA THR A 4 3.19 -38.41 -24.56
C THR A 4 3.99 -37.27 -23.96
N THR A 5 4.24 -36.23 -24.76
CA THR A 5 4.67 -34.92 -24.25
C THR A 5 3.57 -34.39 -23.33
N PRO A 6 3.87 -33.98 -22.08
CA PRO A 6 2.86 -33.37 -21.22
C PRO A 6 2.42 -32.03 -21.84
N PRO A 7 1.12 -31.69 -21.80
CA PRO A 7 0.66 -30.39 -22.27
C PRO A 7 1.33 -29.28 -21.45
N ALA A 8 1.94 -28.31 -22.13
CA ALA A 8 2.42 -27.09 -21.49
C ALA A 8 1.26 -26.45 -20.72
N PRO A 9 1.46 -25.94 -19.48
CA PRO A 9 0.41 -25.22 -18.78
C PRO A 9 0.15 -23.91 -19.51
N GLY A 10 -0.79 -23.96 -20.45
CA GLY A 10 -1.50 -22.82 -21.00
C GLY A 10 -2.41 -22.26 -19.91
N GLY A 11 -1.84 -21.43 -19.05
CA GLY A 11 -2.58 -20.54 -18.19
C GLY A 11 -1.95 -19.18 -18.33
N SER A 12 -2.70 -18.22 -18.85
CA SER A 12 -2.49 -16.82 -18.44
C SER A 12 -2.74 -16.77 -16.94
N SER A 13 -1.75 -17.21 -16.15
CA SER A 13 -1.67 -17.01 -14.72
C SER A 13 -1.54 -15.51 -14.55
N ALA A 14 -2.69 -14.84 -14.46
CA ALA A 14 -2.70 -13.46 -14.11
C ALA A 14 -1.89 -13.37 -12.80
N PRO A 15 -0.87 -12.48 -12.73
CA PRO A 15 0.14 -12.54 -11.69
C PRO A 15 -0.52 -12.60 -10.32
N ALA A 16 -0.03 -13.48 -9.44
CA ALA A 16 -0.51 -13.60 -8.06
C ALA A 16 -0.12 -12.32 -7.30
N THR A 17 -0.94 -11.27 -7.47
CA THR A 17 -0.70 -9.93 -6.92
C THR A 17 -1.52 -9.76 -5.65
N LEU A 18 -0.95 -9.04 -4.69
CA LEU A 18 -1.62 -8.66 -3.44
C LEU A 18 -2.98 -8.00 -3.70
N GLU A 19 -3.08 -7.15 -4.72
CA GLU A 19 -4.33 -6.51 -5.15
C GLU A 19 -5.44 -7.52 -5.46
N ARG A 20 -5.14 -8.59 -6.22
CA ARG A 20 -6.12 -9.64 -6.55
C ARG A 20 -6.52 -10.43 -5.30
N LEU A 21 -5.57 -10.75 -4.43
CA LEU A 21 -5.89 -11.41 -3.16
C LEU A 21 -6.84 -10.56 -2.32
N LEU A 22 -6.56 -9.26 -2.22
CA LEU A 22 -7.41 -8.32 -1.49
C LEU A 22 -8.79 -8.19 -2.16
N SER A 23 -8.89 -8.19 -3.48
CA SER A 23 -10.19 -8.11 -4.17
C SER A 23 -11.16 -9.25 -3.82
N ALA A 24 -10.63 -10.42 -3.44
CA ALA A 24 -11.44 -11.56 -2.99
C ALA A 24 -11.96 -11.41 -1.55
N VAL A 25 -11.37 -10.51 -0.75
CA VAL A 25 -11.85 -10.17 0.59
C VAL A 25 -13.08 -9.26 0.47
N PRO A 26 -14.17 -9.46 1.24
CA PRO A 26 -15.36 -8.61 1.18
C PRO A 26 -15.07 -7.11 1.36
N ALA A 27 -15.84 -6.26 0.65
CA ALA A 27 -15.58 -4.81 0.58
C ALA A 27 -15.70 -4.11 1.93
N ASP A 28 -16.63 -4.52 2.76
CA ASP A 28 -16.83 -4.10 4.15
C ASP A 28 -15.61 -4.43 5.03
N VAL A 29 -15.06 -5.64 4.90
CA VAL A 29 -13.85 -6.05 5.62
C VAL A 29 -12.65 -5.21 5.17
N ARG A 30 -12.49 -4.97 3.86
CA ARG A 30 -11.44 -4.09 3.32
C ARG A 30 -11.58 -2.66 3.81
N ALA A 31 -12.80 -2.13 3.86
CA ALA A 31 -13.10 -0.79 4.34
C ALA A 31 -12.74 -0.66 5.83
N VAL A 32 -13.15 -1.61 6.67
CA VAL A 32 -12.79 -1.63 8.09
C VAL A 32 -11.28 -1.73 8.30
N PHE A 33 -10.61 -2.61 7.54
CA PHE A 33 -9.15 -2.76 7.63
C PHE A 33 -8.42 -1.47 7.25
N SER A 34 -8.74 -0.88 6.10
CA SER A 34 -8.12 0.36 5.63
C SER A 34 -8.40 1.52 6.59
N ALA A 35 -9.64 1.67 7.06
CA ALA A 35 -10.02 2.71 8.01
C ALA A 35 -9.26 2.57 9.33
N ARG A 36 -9.11 1.36 9.89
CA ARG A 36 -8.33 1.15 11.13
C ARG A 36 -6.84 1.37 10.93
N ALA A 37 -6.30 0.86 9.82
CA ALA A 37 -4.87 0.90 9.51
C ALA A 37 -4.39 2.32 9.17
N LEU A 38 -5.23 3.13 8.52
CA LEU A 38 -4.89 4.49 8.08
C LEU A 38 -5.58 5.58 8.89
N ARG A 39 -6.36 5.22 9.93
CA ARG A 39 -7.13 6.16 10.76
C ARG A 39 -6.41 7.48 11.04
N PRO A 40 -5.18 7.49 11.59
CA PRO A 40 -4.53 8.75 11.97
C PRO A 40 -3.99 9.56 10.78
N LEU A 41 -4.04 9.01 9.56
CA LEU A 41 -3.64 9.65 8.30
C LEU A 41 -4.86 10.11 7.47
N LEU A 42 -6.08 9.89 7.96
CA LEU A 42 -7.30 10.34 7.31
C LEU A 42 -7.48 11.86 7.45
N PRO A 43 -8.27 12.51 6.56
CA PRO A 43 -8.48 13.96 6.55
C PRO A 43 -8.96 14.55 7.89
N GLU A 44 -9.63 13.72 8.71
CA GLU A 44 -10.08 14.04 10.06
C GLU A 44 -8.91 14.41 11.01
N HIS A 45 -7.73 13.83 10.77
CA HIS A 45 -6.52 14.00 11.59
C HIS A 45 -5.35 14.66 10.83
N ASP A 46 -5.32 14.56 9.50
CA ASP A 46 -4.40 15.27 8.62
C ASP A 46 -5.19 16.09 7.58
N ARG A 47 -5.60 17.30 7.96
CA ARG A 47 -6.43 18.19 7.11
C ARG A 47 -5.81 18.50 5.75
N THR A 48 -4.49 18.39 5.62
CA THR A 48 -3.77 18.68 4.38
C THR A 48 -3.55 17.42 3.53
N GLY A 49 -3.86 16.22 4.03
CA GLY A 49 -3.65 14.93 3.35
C GLY A 49 -2.19 14.64 2.99
N THR A 50 -1.26 15.41 3.55
CA THR A 50 0.13 15.45 3.16
C THR A 50 0.88 14.20 3.64
N LEU A 51 0.55 13.67 4.80
CA LEU A 51 1.15 12.46 5.35
C LEU A 51 0.70 11.23 4.57
N LEU A 52 -0.59 11.14 4.25
CA LEU A 52 -1.12 10.04 3.43
C LEU A 52 -0.44 10.01 2.05
N HIS A 53 -0.36 11.16 1.38
CA HIS A 53 0.33 11.26 0.10
C HIS A 53 1.83 10.92 0.21
N THR A 54 2.49 11.39 1.27
CA THR A 54 3.90 11.05 1.51
C THR A 54 4.09 9.55 1.70
N LEU A 55 3.19 8.87 2.42
CA LEU A 55 3.23 7.42 2.62
C LEU A 55 3.05 6.66 1.29
N GLU A 56 2.08 7.06 0.46
CA GLU A 56 1.85 6.46 -0.85
C GLU A 56 3.08 6.55 -1.74
N VAL A 57 3.70 7.74 -1.83
CA VAL A 57 4.92 7.95 -2.62
C VAL A 57 6.09 7.17 -2.02
N PHE A 58 6.21 7.15 -0.69
CA PHE A 58 7.27 6.42 -0.01
C PHE A 58 7.24 4.91 -0.29
N LEU A 59 6.06 4.30 -0.21
CA LEU A 59 5.89 2.88 -0.52
C LEU A 59 6.08 2.57 -2.00
N ARG A 60 5.67 3.48 -2.90
CA ARG A 60 5.91 3.36 -4.35
C ARG A 60 7.40 3.39 -4.72
N HIS A 61 8.24 4.02 -3.90
CA HIS A 61 9.69 4.09 -4.10
C HIS A 61 10.49 3.15 -3.17
N ASP A 62 9.92 1.98 -2.87
CA ASP A 62 10.51 0.91 -2.03
C ASP A 62 10.97 1.39 -0.63
N ALA A 63 10.23 2.32 -0.02
CA ALA A 63 10.61 2.92 1.26
C ALA A 63 11.98 3.64 1.24
N SER A 64 12.37 4.20 0.08
CA SER A 64 13.60 4.96 -0.07
C SER A 64 13.38 6.44 0.22
N TRP A 65 14.06 6.94 1.24
CA TRP A 65 14.05 8.35 1.63
C TRP A 65 14.44 9.29 0.49
N SER A 66 15.55 9.02 -0.18
CA SER A 66 16.09 9.89 -1.23
C SER A 66 15.21 9.92 -2.47
N ARG A 67 14.70 8.76 -2.91
CA ARG A 67 13.79 8.70 -4.07
C ARG A 67 12.45 9.37 -3.78
N THR A 68 11.93 9.20 -2.58
CA THR A 68 10.70 9.86 -2.12
C THR A 68 10.88 11.38 -2.04
N ALA A 69 12.01 11.84 -1.53
CA ALA A 69 12.36 13.25 -1.46
C ALA A 69 12.44 13.89 -2.86
N ALA A 70 13.10 13.20 -3.80
CA ALA A 70 13.15 13.64 -5.20
C ALA A 70 11.75 13.68 -5.83
N ALA A 71 10.93 12.64 -5.65
CA ALA A 71 9.58 12.57 -6.21
C ALA A 71 8.62 13.65 -5.65
N LEU A 72 8.74 13.97 -4.36
CA LEU A 72 7.93 15.00 -3.70
C LEU A 72 8.52 16.41 -3.84
N HIS A 73 9.70 16.57 -4.46
CA HIS A 73 10.45 17.82 -4.50
C HIS A 73 10.69 18.41 -3.10
N LEU A 74 11.01 17.55 -2.13
CA LEU A 74 11.25 17.91 -0.74
C LEU A 74 12.69 17.59 -0.35
N HIS A 75 13.17 18.25 0.69
CA HIS A 75 14.42 17.85 1.31
C HIS A 75 14.26 16.50 2.02
N VAL A 76 15.30 15.65 1.99
CA VAL A 76 15.28 14.31 2.61
C VAL A 76 14.95 14.36 4.11
N ASN A 77 15.35 15.42 4.81
CA ASN A 77 15.00 15.62 6.22
C ASN A 77 13.50 15.85 6.44
N THR A 78 12.83 16.55 5.52
CA THR A 78 11.38 16.76 5.60
C THR A 78 10.63 15.46 5.41
N VAL A 79 11.05 14.62 4.45
CA VAL A 79 10.47 13.29 4.27
C VAL A 79 10.70 12.43 5.51
N ARG A 80 11.91 12.44 6.06
CA ARG A 80 12.25 11.74 7.31
C ARG A 80 11.32 12.11 8.45
N TYR A 81 11.14 13.41 8.68
CA TYR A 81 10.23 13.91 9.71
C TYR A 81 8.79 13.44 9.48
N ARG A 82 8.29 13.52 8.24
CA ARG A 82 6.92 13.09 7.91
C ARG A 82 6.70 11.61 8.13
N ILE A 83 7.65 10.77 7.73
CA ILE A 83 7.54 9.33 7.95
C ILE A 83 7.66 8.99 9.43
N GLN A 84 8.60 9.57 10.18
CA GLN A 84 8.67 9.39 11.64
C GLN A 84 7.34 9.78 12.33
N ARG A 85 6.71 10.86 11.85
CA ARG A 85 5.39 11.26 12.31
C ARG A 85 4.32 10.22 11.96
N ILE A 86 4.36 9.64 10.75
CA ILE A 86 3.47 8.54 10.35
C ILE A 86 3.69 7.32 11.24
N GLU A 87 4.94 6.95 11.54
CA GLU A 87 5.26 5.82 12.42
C GLU A 87 4.71 6.04 13.83
N HIS A 88 4.90 7.24 14.38
CA HIS A 88 4.38 7.62 15.69
C HIS A 88 2.85 7.59 15.73
N LEU A 89 2.19 8.12 14.70
CA LEU A 89 0.73 8.18 14.61
C LEU A 89 0.09 6.80 14.42
N THR A 90 0.70 5.94 13.61
CA THR A 90 0.18 4.61 13.27
C THR A 90 0.65 3.52 14.23
N GLY A 91 1.65 3.80 15.07
CA GLY A 91 2.32 2.80 15.91
C GLY A 91 3.10 1.75 15.11
N ARG A 92 3.40 2.04 13.84
CA ARG A 92 4.02 1.11 12.90
C ARG A 92 5.38 1.61 12.46
N ASP A 93 6.39 0.78 12.68
CA ASP A 93 7.75 0.99 12.19
C ASP A 93 7.87 0.68 10.68
N LEU A 94 8.10 1.71 9.87
CA LEU A 94 8.21 1.65 8.41
C LEU A 94 9.57 1.13 7.92
N THR A 95 10.52 0.85 8.83
CA THR A 95 11.72 0.07 8.50
C THR A 95 11.40 -1.41 8.35
N ARG A 96 10.39 -1.90 9.08
CA ARG A 96 10.00 -3.33 9.08
C ARG A 96 9.08 -3.66 7.92
N LEU A 97 9.40 -4.74 7.21
CA LEU A 97 8.59 -5.20 6.08
C LEU A 97 7.13 -5.51 6.46
N PRO A 98 6.81 -6.20 7.58
CA PRO A 98 5.43 -6.50 7.94
C PRO A 98 4.55 -5.26 8.05
N HIS A 99 5.06 -4.21 8.70
CA HIS A 99 4.34 -2.96 8.88
C HIS A 99 4.18 -2.17 7.57
N ARG A 100 5.20 -2.20 6.70
CA ARG A 100 5.11 -1.64 5.35
C ARG A 100 4.05 -2.34 4.52
N LEU A 101 3.99 -3.67 4.60
CA LEU A 101 2.98 -4.47 3.91
C LEU A 101 1.58 -4.19 4.42
N ASP A 102 1.38 -4.06 5.74
CA ASP A 102 0.08 -3.69 6.31
C ASP A 102 -0.42 -2.35 5.80
N LEU A 103 0.46 -1.33 5.77
CA LEU A 103 0.13 0.00 5.27
C LEU A 103 -0.11 -0.02 3.75
N HIS A 104 0.68 -0.79 3.00
CA HIS A 104 0.48 -0.95 1.56
C HIS A 104 -0.85 -1.65 1.24
N ALA A 105 -1.17 -2.74 1.93
CA ALA A 105 -2.44 -3.43 1.81
C ALA A 105 -3.61 -2.50 2.17
N ALA A 106 -3.45 -1.67 3.20
CA ALA A 106 -4.49 -0.71 3.59
C ALA A 106 -4.74 0.35 2.51
N LEU A 107 -3.68 0.84 1.86
CA LEU A 107 -3.80 1.76 0.71
C LEU A 107 -4.49 1.09 -0.49
N LEU A 108 -4.15 -0.17 -0.79
CA LEU A 108 -4.80 -0.93 -1.87
C LEU A 108 -6.29 -1.17 -1.56
N CYS A 109 -6.64 -1.54 -0.33
CA CYS A 109 -8.02 -1.68 0.11
C CYS A 109 -8.82 -0.38 -0.03
N ARG A 110 -8.18 0.77 0.23
CA ARG A 110 -8.80 2.10 0.05
C ARG A 110 -9.01 2.43 -1.43
N ALA A 111 -8.04 2.13 -2.30
CA ALA A 111 -8.15 2.37 -3.73
C ALA A 111 -9.22 1.47 -4.38
N GLY A 112 -9.29 0.20 -3.99
CA GLY A 112 -10.30 -0.74 -4.47
C GLY A 112 -11.73 -0.45 -3.97
N ALA A 113 -11.89 0.32 -2.89
CA ALA A 113 -13.20 0.78 -2.45
C ALA A 113 -13.79 1.88 -3.36
N ALA A 114 -12.97 2.58 -4.14
CA ALA A 114 -13.42 3.62 -5.07
C ALA A 114 -13.93 3.08 -6.42
N GLY A 115 -13.81 1.78 -6.68
CA GLY A 115 -14.21 1.14 -7.94
C GLY A 115 -15.40 0.18 -7.83
N GLY A 116 -16.18 0.25 -6.74
CA GLY A 116 -17.24 -0.71 -6.41
C GLY A 116 -18.69 -0.27 -6.66
N GLU A 117 -18.91 0.90 -7.26
CA GLU A 117 -20.26 1.37 -7.65
C GLU A 117 -20.23 1.91 -9.08
N ALA A 118 -20.50 1.01 -10.04
CA ALA A 118 -21.13 1.30 -11.35
C ALA A 118 -21.51 -0.03 -12.01
#